data_AF-A0A3C0BJQ6-F1
#
_entry.id   AF-A0A3C0BJQ6-F1
#
_cell.length_a   1.000
_cell.length_b   1.000
_cell.length_c   1.000
_cell.angle_alpha   90.00
_cell.angle_beta   90.00
_cell.angle_gamma   90.00
#
_symmetry.space_group_name_H-M   'P 1'
#
loop_
_entity.id
_entity.type
_entity.pdbx_description
1 polymer ?
#
loop_
_entity_poly.entity_id
_entity_poly.type
_entity_poly.pdbx_seq_one_letter_code
_entity_poly.pdbx_strand_id
1 'polypeptide(L)'
;EPWTEEMRREIEKSLGLKAYDIYGLTEIMGPGVAYECKEQHGMHVNEDHFIVEALDPETHKPVPDGQKGEIVFSCLTRKAFPLLRFRTKDIGVLDRTPCACGRTFVRMSKPMGRTDDMLIIRGVNVFP
;
A
#
# COMPACT_ATOMS: atom_id res chain seq x y z
N GLU A 1 2.07 -9.65 -4.47
CA GLU A 1 2.72 -10.47 -3.43
C GLU A 1 3.86 -9.70 -2.80
N PRO A 2 4.20 -9.94 -1.53
CA PRO A 2 5.35 -9.31 -0.90
C PRO A 2 6.64 -9.82 -1.54
N TRP A 3 7.56 -8.90 -1.81
CA TRP A 3 8.89 -9.19 -2.32
C TRP A 3 9.89 -8.22 -1.70
N THR A 4 11.09 -8.72 -1.41
CA THR A 4 12.12 -7.95 -0.71
C THR A 4 12.84 -6.98 -1.64
N GLU A 5 13.52 -5.99 -1.08
CA GLU A 5 14.42 -5.12 -1.85
C GLU A 5 15.58 -5.89 -2.50
N GLU A 6 15.99 -7.02 -1.90
CA GLU A 6 17.00 -7.90 -2.47
C GLU A 6 16.50 -8.57 -3.75
N MET A 7 15.30 -9.17 -3.71
CA MET A 7 14.66 -9.74 -4.91
C MET A 7 14.48 -8.70 -6.01
N ARG A 8 14.11 -7.46 -5.66
CA ARG A 8 14.06 -6.34 -6.61
C ARG A 8 15.40 -6.13 -7.30
N ARG A 9 16.48 -5.99 -6.53
CA ARG A 9 17.82 -5.74 -7.08
C ARG A 9 18.28 -6.87 -7.99
N GLU A 10 17.97 -8.12 -7.65
CA GLU A 10 18.29 -9.28 -8.49
C GLU A 10 17.53 -9.25 -9.82
N ILE A 11 16.23 -8.93 -9.81
CA ILE A 11 15.41 -8.78 -11.00
C ILE A 11 15.91 -7.62 -11.88
N GLU A 12 16.18 -6.45 -11.29
CA GLU A 12 16.72 -5.30 -12.02
C GLU A 12 18.05 -5.61 -12.68
N LYS A 13 18.97 -6.28 -11.95
CA LYS A 13 20.29 -6.65 -12.46
C LYS A 13 20.22 -7.71 -13.57
N SER A 14 19.39 -8.74 -13.39
CA SER A 14 19.32 -9.85 -14.36
C SER A 14 18.65 -9.44 -15.67
N LEU A 15 17.67 -8.54 -15.61
CA LEU A 15 16.90 -8.12 -16.78
C LEU A 15 17.30 -6.74 -17.34
N GLY A 16 18.18 -5.99 -16.66
CA GLY A 16 18.63 -4.67 -17.11
C GLY A 16 17.51 -3.63 -17.12
N LEU A 17 16.58 -3.71 -16.18
CA LEU A 17 15.38 -2.85 -16.10
C LEU A 17 15.22 -2.24 -14.71
N LYS A 18 14.25 -1.34 -14.59
CA LYS A 18 13.77 -0.82 -13.30
C LYS A 18 12.45 -1.46 -12.92
N ALA A 19 12.36 -1.95 -11.69
CA ALA A 19 11.19 -2.62 -11.18
C ALA A 19 10.57 -1.80 -10.05
N TYR A 20 9.25 -1.63 -10.11
CA TYR A 20 8.51 -0.72 -9.24
C TYR A 20 7.42 -1.47 -8.51
N ASP A 21 7.15 -1.08 -7.26
CA ASP A 21 5.99 -1.61 -6.56
C ASP A 21 4.70 -1.00 -7.06
N ILE A 22 3.69 -1.85 -7.07
CA ILE A 22 2.30 -1.49 -7.19
C ILE A 22 1.53 -2.19 -6.08
N TYR A 23 0.64 -1.44 -5.44
CA TYR A 23 -0.26 -1.93 -4.42
C TYR A 23 -1.71 -1.84 -4.91
N GLY A 24 -2.48 -2.86 -4.57
CA GLY A 24 -3.85 -3.02 -5.01
C GLY A 24 -4.57 -4.13 -4.26
N LEU A 25 -5.89 -3.99 -4.13
CA LEU A 25 -6.79 -4.93 -3.47
C LEU A 25 -8.06 -5.07 -4.29
N THR A 26 -8.52 -6.31 -4.49
CA THR A 26 -9.74 -6.61 -5.26
C THR A 26 -10.96 -5.87 -4.72
N GLU A 27 -11.05 -5.78 -3.39
CA GLU A 27 -12.14 -5.13 -2.66
C GLU A 27 -12.26 -3.65 -3.03
N ILE A 28 -11.16 -2.99 -3.40
CA ILE A 28 -11.10 -1.56 -3.70
C ILE A 28 -11.24 -1.31 -5.20
N MET A 29 -10.30 -1.83 -6.00
CA MET A 29 -10.24 -1.62 -7.46
C MET A 29 -9.32 -2.63 -8.18
N GLY A 30 -8.50 -3.37 -7.43
CA GLY A 30 -7.34 -4.10 -7.98
C GLY A 30 -6.13 -3.17 -8.08
N PRO A 31 -5.37 -3.20 -9.19
CA PRO A 31 -4.18 -2.36 -9.35
C PRO A 31 -4.50 -0.86 -9.40
N GLY A 32 -3.53 -0.02 -9.01
CA GLY A 32 -3.66 1.43 -9.10
C GLY A 32 -4.18 2.11 -7.84
N VAL A 33 -4.18 1.42 -6.69
CA VAL A 33 -4.46 2.05 -5.38
C VAL A 33 -3.26 2.90 -4.95
N ALA A 34 -2.06 2.31 -5.01
CA ALA A 34 -0.80 3.03 -4.80
C ALA A 34 0.32 2.44 -5.65
N TYR A 35 1.35 3.23 -5.98
CA TYR A 35 2.52 2.76 -6.74
C TYR A 35 3.74 3.64 -6.51
N GLU A 36 4.93 3.06 -6.66
CA GLU A 36 6.19 3.80 -6.57
C GLU A 36 6.33 4.79 -7.73
N CYS A 37 7.04 5.89 -7.45
CA CYS A 37 7.58 6.75 -8.49
C CYS A 37 9.05 6.40 -8.78
N LYS A 38 9.69 7.17 -9.66
CA LYS A 38 11.11 6.99 -10.02
C LYS A 38 12.08 7.02 -8.83
N GLU A 39 11.68 7.64 -7.71
CA GLU A 39 12.51 7.72 -6.49
C GLU A 39 12.58 6.38 -5.72
N GLN A 40 11.73 5.39 -6.05
CA GLN A 40 11.68 4.07 -5.39
C GLN A 40 11.69 4.17 -3.85
N HIS A 41 11.00 5.18 -3.30
CA HIS A 41 10.95 5.48 -1.87
C HIS A 41 9.51 5.72 -1.42
N GLY A 42 8.78 4.60 -1.28
CA GLY A 42 7.35 4.58 -0.94
C GLY A 42 6.43 4.70 -2.14
N MET A 43 5.21 4.21 -1.98
CA MET A 43 4.18 4.18 -3.02
C MET A 43 3.21 5.33 -2.83
N HIS A 44 3.08 6.21 -3.82
CA HIS A 44 2.07 7.28 -3.78
C HIS A 44 0.68 6.66 -3.85
N VAL A 45 -0.18 7.02 -2.89
CA VAL A 45 -1.60 6.67 -2.91
C VAL A 45 -2.33 7.65 -3.82
N ASN A 46 -3.23 7.18 -4.68
CA ASN A 46 -4.07 8.06 -5.50
C ASN A 46 -5.16 8.73 -4.64
N GLU A 47 -4.79 9.78 -3.89
CA GLU A 47 -5.65 10.46 -2.91
C GLU A 47 -6.87 11.18 -3.50
N ASP A 48 -6.87 11.40 -4.81
CA ASP A 48 -8.02 11.86 -5.58
C ASP A 48 -9.13 10.80 -5.71
N HIS A 49 -8.79 9.52 -5.53
CA HIS A 49 -9.74 8.41 -5.57
C HIS A 49 -9.98 7.77 -4.19
N PHE A 50 -9.06 7.95 -3.24
CA PHE A 50 -9.10 7.27 -1.95
C PHE A 50 -8.70 8.18 -0.79
N ILE A 51 -9.39 8.05 0.35
CA ILE A 51 -8.83 8.50 1.64
C ILE A 51 -8.06 7.32 2.22
N VAL A 52 -6.83 7.56 2.68
CA VAL A 52 -6.01 6.56 3.38
C VAL A 52 -5.74 6.98 4.81
N GLU A 53 -5.92 6.04 5.74
CA GLU A 53 -5.61 6.18 7.16
C GLU A 53 -4.65 5.05 7.57
N ALA A 54 -3.84 5.30 8.60
CA ALA A 54 -3.14 4.26 9.34
C ALA A 54 -3.70 4.24 10.77
N LEU A 55 -4.26 3.12 11.20
CA LEU A 55 -4.91 2.98 12.50
C LEU A 55 -4.15 2.00 13.39
N ASP A 56 -4.17 2.25 14.69
CA ASP A 56 -3.77 1.26 15.67
C ASP A 56 -4.73 0.05 15.60
N PRO A 57 -4.24 -1.20 15.43
CA PRO A 57 -5.09 -2.36 15.20
C PRO A 57 -6.05 -2.71 16.34
N GLU A 58 -5.73 -2.31 17.58
CA GLU A 58 -6.49 -2.63 18.79
C GLU A 58 -7.48 -1.52 19.14
N THR A 59 -7.00 -0.27 19.14
CA THR A 59 -7.79 0.90 19.55
C THR A 59 -8.57 1.52 18.40
N HIS A 60 -8.21 1.19 17.15
CA HIS A 60 -8.77 1.74 15.90
C HIS A 60 -8.66 3.27 15.78
N LYS A 61 -7.75 3.88 16.53
CA LYS A 61 -7.45 5.31 16.46
C LYS A 61 -6.33 5.57 15.46
N PRO A 62 -6.30 6.73 14.78
CA PRO A 62 -5.20 7.09 13.90
C PRO A 62 -3.86 7.11 14.63
N VAL A 63 -2.84 6.54 14.01
CA VAL A 63 -1.44 6.68 14.46
C VAL A 63 -0.78 7.86 13.74
N PRO A 64 0.22 8.51 14.36
CA PRO A 64 1.00 9.56 13.69
C PRO A 64 1.73 9.03 12.44
N ASP A 65 1.98 9.92 11.48
CA ASP A 65 2.81 9.62 10.32
C ASP A 65 4.20 9.13 10.73
N GLY A 66 4.75 8.19 9.95
CA GLY A 66 5.99 7.49 10.29
C GLY A 66 5.83 6.33 11.27
N GLN A 67 4.66 6.15 11.91
CA GLN A 67 4.38 5.00 12.78
C GLN A 67 3.65 3.89 12.03
N LYS A 68 3.85 2.64 12.51
CA LYS A 68 3.17 1.47 11.96
C LYS A 68 1.71 1.47 12.38
N GLY A 69 0.82 1.21 11.43
CA GLY A 69 -0.60 1.01 11.66
C GLY A 69 -1.21 0.09 10.60
N GLU A 70 -2.42 -0.38 10.87
CA GLU A 70 -3.26 -1.03 9.86
C GLU A 70 -3.72 0.00 8.84
N ILE A 71 -3.46 -0.28 7.56
CA ILE A 71 -3.86 0.59 6.47
C ILE A 71 -5.36 0.46 6.24
N VAL A 72 -6.03 1.60 6.12
CA VAL A 72 -7.48 1.68 5.96
C VAL A 72 -7.80 2.60 4.79
N PHE A 73 -8.72 2.19 3.92
CA PHE A 73 -9.13 2.97 2.76
C PHE A 73 -10.62 3.31 2.77
N SER A 74 -10.94 4.53 2.33
CA SER A 74 -12.29 4.90 1.92
C SER A 74 -12.30 5.29 0.44
N CYS A 75 -13.24 4.75 -0.34
CA CYS A 75 -13.37 5.03 -1.76
C CYS A 75 -14.18 6.30 -1.99
N LEU A 76 -13.60 7.30 -2.68
CA LEU A 76 -14.25 8.58 -2.95
C LEU A 76 -15.04 8.60 -4.27
N THR A 77 -14.55 7.88 -5.27
CA THR A 77 -15.03 7.99 -6.66
C THR A 77 -15.83 6.76 -7.12
N ARG A 78 -15.79 5.67 -6.35
CA ARG A 78 -16.49 4.42 -6.67
C ARG A 78 -17.99 4.54 -6.38
N LYS A 79 -18.83 4.36 -7.39
CA LYS A 79 -20.29 4.58 -7.27
C LYS A 79 -21.10 3.32 -6.91
N ALA A 80 -20.79 2.17 -7.51
CA ALA A 80 -21.63 0.98 -7.38
C ALA A 80 -21.48 0.28 -6.01
N PHE A 81 -20.27 0.27 -5.47
CA PHE A 81 -19.95 -0.39 -4.20
C PHE A 81 -18.84 0.38 -3.47
N PRO A 82 -19.14 1.58 -2.93
CA PRO A 82 -18.16 2.36 -2.19
C PRO A 82 -17.86 1.67 -0.85
N LEU A 83 -16.58 1.44 -0.59
CA LEU A 83 -16.11 1.00 0.71
C LEU A 83 -15.71 2.21 1.55
N LEU A 84 -16.20 2.28 2.78
CA LEU A 84 -15.86 3.33 3.74
C LEU A 84 -15.10 2.71 4.90
N ARG A 85 -13.94 3.29 5.23
CA ARG A 85 -13.03 2.83 6.27
C ARG A 85 -12.80 1.31 6.23
N PHE A 86 -12.56 0.79 5.04
CA PHE A 86 -12.26 -0.63 4.83
C PHE A 86 -10.88 -0.96 5.40
N ARG A 87 -10.91 -1.85 6.38
CA ARG A 87 -9.76 -2.39 7.11
C ARG A 87 -9.07 -3.46 6.27
N THR A 88 -7.93 -3.13 5.67
CA THR A 88 -7.24 -4.04 4.74
C THR A 88 -6.54 -5.19 5.43
N LYS A 89 -6.31 -5.05 6.75
CA LYS A 89 -5.45 -5.89 7.57
C LYS A 89 -3.97 -5.82 7.22
N ASP A 90 -3.57 -5.01 6.24
CA ASP A 90 -2.15 -4.79 5.94
C ASP A 90 -1.55 -3.80 6.94
N ILE A 91 -0.37 -4.14 7.48
CA ILE A 91 0.42 -3.22 8.31
C ILE A 91 1.35 -2.41 7.42
N GLY A 92 1.31 -1.09 7.55
CA GLY A 92 2.17 -0.18 6.82
C GLY A 92 2.43 1.12 7.57
N VAL A 93 3.17 2.00 6.91
CA VAL A 93 3.50 3.35 7.40
C VAL A 93 3.08 4.37 6.35
N LEU A 94 2.53 5.50 6.79
CA LEU A 94 2.25 6.66 5.93
C LEU A 94 3.32 7.73 6.12
N ASP A 95 3.75 8.31 5.01
CA ASP A 95 4.74 9.38 4.92
C ASP A 95 4.19 10.53 4.05
N ARG A 96 3.93 11.67 4.68
CA ARG A 96 3.48 12.91 4.03
C ARG A 96 4.61 13.91 3.75
N THR A 97 5.86 13.52 3.97
CA THR A 97 6.99 14.39 3.61
C THR A 97 7.05 14.56 2.08
N PRO A 98 7.39 15.78 1.58
CA PRO A 98 7.47 16.04 0.16
C PRO A 98 8.38 15.05 -0.58
N CYS A 99 7.87 14.48 -1.67
CA CYS A 99 8.66 13.60 -2.52
C CYS A 99 9.45 14.41 -3.56
N ALA A 100 10.70 14.03 -3.81
CA ALA A 100 11.54 14.65 -4.84
C ALA A 100 10.97 14.54 -6.26
N CYS A 101 10.02 13.62 -6.50
CA CYS A 101 9.33 13.53 -7.80
C CYS A 101 8.32 14.66 -8.05
N GLY A 102 8.00 15.48 -7.05
CA GLY A 102 7.08 16.62 -7.13
C GLY A 102 5.60 16.28 -6.91
N ARG A 103 5.23 15.00 -6.80
CA ARG A 103 3.87 14.61 -6.40
C ARG A 103 3.62 14.98 -4.94
N THR A 104 2.41 15.45 -4.66
CA THR A 104 1.98 15.88 -3.33
C THR A 104 1.22 14.81 -2.56
N PHE A 105 0.91 13.68 -3.20
CA PHE A 105 0.17 12.60 -2.56
C PHE A 105 1.02 11.88 -1.51
N VAL A 106 0.38 11.49 -0.40
CA VAL A 106 0.96 10.67 0.65
C VAL A 106 1.59 9.40 0.07
N ARG A 107 2.72 9.00 0.66
CA ARG A 107 3.39 7.75 0.33
C ARG A 107 3.10 6.72 1.40
N MET A 108 2.68 5.53 1.00
CA MET A 108 2.60 4.36 1.86
C MET A 108 3.83 3.48 1.68
N SER A 109 4.27 2.82 2.75
CA SER A 109 5.26 1.75 2.65
C SER A 109 4.68 0.54 1.91
N LYS A 110 5.56 -0.38 1.48
CA LYS A 110 5.16 -1.77 1.24
C LYS A 110 4.44 -2.32 2.49
N PRO A 111 3.39 -3.14 2.34
CA PRO A 111 2.85 -3.92 3.45
C PRO A 111 3.96 -4.72 4.12
N MET A 112 4.11 -4.55 5.43
CA MET A 112 5.16 -5.17 6.24
C MET A 112 4.71 -6.48 6.90
N GLY A 113 3.45 -6.83 6.72
CA GLY A 113 2.78 -7.95 7.37
C GLY A 113 1.28 -7.71 7.39
N ARG A 114 0.55 -8.62 8.02
CA ARG A 114 -0.90 -8.53 8.18
C ARG A 114 -1.34 -8.77 9.61
N THR A 115 -2.51 -8.25 9.97
CA THR A 115 -3.16 -8.49 11.27
C THR A 115 -4.06 -9.71 11.28
N ASP A 116 -4.21 -10.40 10.15
CA ASP A 116 -4.95 -11.64 9.99
C ASP A 116 -4.03 -12.81 9.57
N ASP A 117 -4.60 -14.00 9.51
CA ASP A 117 -3.90 -15.24 9.14
C ASP A 117 -3.77 -15.43 7.61
N MET A 118 -4.01 -14.39 6.81
CA MET A 118 -4.00 -14.48 5.35
C MET A 118 -2.58 -14.66 4.81
N LEU A 119 -2.37 -15.68 3.98
CA LEU A 119 -1.12 -15.95 3.28
C LEU A 119 -1.22 -15.56 1.81
N ILE A 120 -0.10 -15.12 1.22
CA ILE A 120 0.00 -14.87 -0.22
C ILE A 120 0.96 -15.89 -0.83
N ILE A 121 0.44 -16.81 -1.64
CA ILE A 121 1.22 -17.86 -2.29
C ILE A 121 1.08 -17.70 -3.81
N ARG A 122 2.18 -17.38 -4.50
CA ARG A 122 2.22 -17.14 -5.95
C ARG A 122 1.21 -16.09 -6.41
N GLY A 123 1.17 -14.95 -5.71
CA GLY A 123 0.23 -13.86 -6.00
C GLY A 123 -1.23 -14.10 -5.62
N VAL A 124 -1.59 -15.26 -5.03
CA VAL A 124 -2.97 -15.59 -4.64
C VAL A 124 -3.14 -15.51 -3.12
N ASN A 125 -4.19 -14.83 -2.68
CA ASN A 125 -4.58 -14.75 -1.26
C ASN A 125 -5.28 -16.04 -0.81
N VAL A 126 -4.81 -16.64 0.29
CA VAL A 126 -5.31 -17.91 0.85
C VAL A 126 -5.47 -17.77 2.37
N PHE A 127 -6.57 -18.29 2.92
CA PHE A 127 -6.78 -18.42 4.37
C PHE A 127 -6.66 -19.90 4.78
N PRO A 128 -6.15 -20.23 5.98
CA PRO A 128 -6.12 -21.60 6.51
C PRO A 128 -7.50 -22.26 6.63
#